data_AF-A0A1F5AV70-F1
#
_entry.id   AF-A0A1F5AV70-F1
#
_cell.length_a   1.000
_cell.length_b   1.000
_cell.length_c   1.000
_cell.angle_alpha   90.00
_cell.angle_beta   90.00
_cell.angle_gamma   90.00
#
_symmetry.space_group_name_H-M   'P 1'
#
loop_
_entity.id
_entity.type
_entity.pdbx_description
1 polymer ?
#
loop_
_entity_poly.entity_id
_entity_poly.type
_entity_poly.pdbx_seq_one_letter_code
_entity_poly.pdbx_strand_id
1 'polypeptide(L)'
;MAKTRVSVVRIEGKVRWQTHRAKSGNWVAFCSPLKLTIQSDTWVNLMEDIAYTLDAVLKDLLATNDFHKFMKDQGWKLIGSLPRQKENMRFDLPFYPVALNGPQRSLSQ
;
A
#
# COMPACT_ATOMS: atom_id res chain seq x y z
N MET A 1 31.82 7.68 9.71
CA MET A 1 30.55 7.00 9.39
C MET A 1 29.74 7.92 8.48
N ALA A 2 29.56 7.57 7.20
CA ALA A 2 28.76 8.39 6.29
C ALA A 2 27.27 8.24 6.64
N LYS A 3 26.58 9.37 6.83
CA LYS A 3 25.14 9.41 7.08
C LYS A 3 24.44 9.00 5.78
N THR A 4 23.98 7.75 5.68
CA THR A 4 23.20 7.29 4.52
C THR A 4 21.94 8.15 4.43
N ARG A 5 21.85 9.05 3.45
CA ARG A 5 20.69 9.91 3.25
C ARG A 5 19.59 9.09 2.60
N VAL A 6 18.55 8.76 3.38
CA VAL A 6 17.34 8.15 2.83
C VAL A 6 16.57 9.23 2.06
N SER A 7 16.32 8.99 0.77
CA SER A 7 15.51 9.88 -0.06
C SER A 7 14.04 9.45 0.00
N VAL A 8 13.14 10.35 0.36
CA VAL A 8 11.71 10.05 0.40
C VAL A 8 11.06 10.46 -0.92
N VAL A 9 10.40 9.50 -1.57
CA VAL A 9 9.66 9.68 -2.80
C VAL A 9 8.18 9.81 -2.46
N ARG A 10 7.61 11.00 -2.66
CA ARG A 10 6.22 11.27 -2.32
C ARG A 10 5.31 11.00 -3.50
N ILE A 11 4.21 10.29 -3.24
CA ILE A 11 3.20 9.99 -4.25
C ILE A 11 1.84 10.49 -3.77
N GLU A 12 1.16 11.25 -4.63
CA GLU A 12 -0.25 11.57 -4.47
C GLU A 12 -1.08 10.42 -5.06
N GLY A 13 -1.75 9.68 -4.17
CA GLY A 13 -2.61 8.57 -4.53
C GLY A 13 -3.69 8.35 -3.48
N LYS A 14 -4.80 7.72 -3.89
CA LYS A 14 -5.88 7.31 -2.99
C LYS A 14 -5.90 5.79 -2.89
N VAL A 15 -4.96 5.21 -2.15
CA VAL A 15 -4.89 3.75 -1.97
C VAL A 15 -5.90 3.34 -0.91
N ARG A 16 -6.97 2.66 -1.32
CA ARG A 16 -7.97 2.12 -0.39
C ARG A 16 -7.67 0.66 -0.12
N TRP A 17 -7.64 0.31 1.16
CA TRP A 17 -7.52 -1.07 1.62
C TRP A 17 -8.83 -1.47 2.28
N GLN A 18 -9.53 -2.43 1.70
CA GLN A 18 -10.71 -3.01 2.32
C GLN A 18 -10.26 -3.92 3.46
N THR A 19 -10.64 -3.60 4.68
CA THR A 19 -10.18 -4.29 5.89
C THR A 19 -11.35 -4.97 6.60
N HIS A 20 -11.13 -6.16 7.12
CA HIS A 20 -12.07 -6.82 8.01
C HIS A 20 -11.35 -7.73 8.99
N ARG A 21 -12.03 -8.04 10.09
CA ARG A 21 -11.58 -9.05 11.04
C ARG A 21 -12.22 -10.39 10.68
N ALA A 22 -11.40 -11.39 10.40
CA ALA A 22 -11.85 -12.75 10.11
C ALA A 22 -12.41 -13.41 11.38
N LYS A 23 -13.20 -14.48 11.20
CA LYS A 23 -13.77 -15.27 12.32
C LYS A 23 -12.70 -15.87 13.23
N SER A 24 -11.51 -16.14 12.69
CA SER A 24 -10.35 -16.64 13.45
C SER A 24 -9.70 -15.58 14.36
N GLY A 25 -10.12 -14.31 14.26
CA GLY A 25 -9.58 -13.21 15.04
C GLY A 25 -8.52 -12.36 14.32
N ASN A 26 -7.95 -12.87 13.22
CA ASN A 26 -6.95 -12.16 12.40
C ASN A 26 -7.57 -11.03 11.59
N TRP A 27 -6.77 -10.02 11.27
CA TRP A 27 -7.11 -8.94 10.36
C TRP A 27 -6.70 -9.28 8.94
N VAL A 28 -7.56 -8.95 7.98
CA VAL A 28 -7.31 -9.15 6.55
C VAL A 28 -7.55 -7.82 5.83
N ALA A 29 -6.62 -7.45 4.96
CA ALA A 29 -6.70 -6.26 4.11
C ALA A 29 -6.57 -6.64 2.63
N PHE A 30 -7.46 -6.11 1.80
CA PHE A 30 -7.47 -6.32 0.35
C PHE A 30 -7.31 -4.98 -0.38
N CYS A 31 -6.44 -4.95 -1.38
CA CYS A 31 -6.24 -3.79 -2.26
C CYS A 31 -6.47 -4.17 -3.71
N SER A 32 -7.64 -3.82 -4.27
CA SER A 32 -7.99 -4.12 -5.67
C SER A 32 -6.97 -3.57 -6.69
N PRO A 33 -6.52 -2.29 -6.58
CA PRO A 33 -5.50 -1.72 -7.47
C PRO A 33 -4.24 -2.55 -7.60
N LEU A 34 -3.78 -3.10 -6.48
CA LEU A 34 -2.54 -3.87 -6.37
C LEU A 34 -2.76 -5.37 -6.55
N LYS A 35 -4.02 -5.82 -6.53
CA LYS A 35 -4.42 -7.24 -6.48
C LYS A 35 -3.72 -7.98 -5.32
N LEU A 36 -3.56 -7.31 -4.19
CA LEU A 36 -2.89 -7.85 -3.01
C LEU A 36 -3.87 -8.12 -1.88
N THR A 37 -3.55 -9.15 -1.11
CA THR A 37 -4.20 -9.47 0.16
C THR A 37 -3.13 -9.63 1.22
N ILE A 38 -3.30 -8.97 2.36
CA ILE A 38 -2.42 -9.04 3.52
C ILE A 38 -3.24 -9.54 4.70
N GLN A 39 -2.63 -10.37 5.54
CA GLN A 39 -3.24 -10.87 6.77
C GLN A 39 -2.25 -10.74 7.91
N SER A 40 -2.74 -10.22 9.04
CA SER A 40 -1.94 -10.05 10.26
C SER A 40 -2.78 -10.36 11.48
N ASP A 41 -2.14 -10.65 12.61
CA ASP A 41 -2.76 -10.99 13.89
C ASP A 41 -3.39 -9.76 14.59
N THR A 42 -2.76 -8.60 14.47
CA THR A 42 -3.23 -7.34 15.06
C THR A 42 -3.46 -6.25 14.03
N TRP A 43 -4.26 -5.25 14.41
CA TRP A 43 -4.51 -4.09 13.57
C TRP A 43 -3.22 -3.30 13.27
N VAL A 44 -2.35 -3.16 14.27
CA VAL A 44 -1.08 -2.44 14.13
C VAL A 44 -0.18 -3.14 13.12
N ASN A 45 0.00 -4.46 13.27
CA ASN A 45 0.80 -5.27 12.35
C ASN A 45 0.24 -5.19 10.93
N LEU A 46 -1.09 -5.19 10.76
CA LEU A 46 -1.71 -5.02 9.44
C LEU A 46 -1.33 -3.68 8.79
N MET A 47 -1.34 -2.58 9.55
CA MET A 47 -0.98 -1.27 9.00
C MET A 47 0.51 -1.19 8.63
N GLU A 48 1.38 -1.78 9.46
CA GLU A 48 2.82 -1.87 9.18
C GLU A 48 3.08 -2.73 7.93
N ASP A 49 2.44 -3.89 7.83
CA ASP A 49 2.57 -4.80 6.68
C ASP A 49 2.08 -4.15 5.38
N ILE A 50 0.99 -3.36 5.42
CA ILE A 50 0.55 -2.56 4.28
C ILE A 50 1.64 -1.56 3.86
N ALA A 51 2.20 -0.81 4.81
CA ALA A 51 3.24 0.17 4.50
C ALA A 51 4.49 -0.49 3.90
N TYR A 52 4.95 -1.61 4.47
CA TYR A 52 6.08 -2.37 3.95
C TYR A 52 5.80 -2.95 2.56
N THR A 53 4.60 -3.47 2.34
CA THR A 53 4.20 -4.04 1.05
C THR A 53 4.14 -2.97 -0.04
N LEU A 54 3.59 -1.79 0.26
CA LEU A 54 3.56 -0.67 -0.70
C LEU A 54 4.97 -0.23 -1.10
N ASP A 55 5.88 -0.08 -0.14
CA ASP A 55 7.27 0.29 -0.42
C ASP A 55 7.97 -0.79 -1.27
N ALA A 56 7.79 -2.07 -0.95
CA ALA A 56 8.37 -3.18 -1.70
C ALA A 56 7.85 -3.26 -3.14
N VAL A 57 6.53 -3.15 -3.35
CA VAL A 57 5.91 -3.22 -4.67
C VAL A 57 6.36 -2.05 -5.55
N LEU A 58 6.41 -0.83 -5.02
CA LEU A 58 6.84 0.33 -5.80
C LEU A 58 8.33 0.27 -6.16
N LYS A 59 9.17 -0.34 -5.30
CA LYS A 59 10.57 -0.62 -5.61
C LYS A 59 10.71 -1.66 -6.71
N ASP A 60 9.92 -2.73 -6.66
CA ASP A 60 9.92 -3.76 -7.70
C ASP A 60 9.50 -3.19 -9.06
N LEU A 61 8.41 -2.41 -9.10
CA LEU A 61 7.97 -1.69 -10.30
C LEU A 61 9.03 -0.74 -10.88
N LEU A 62 9.87 -0.14 -10.02
CA LEU A 62 10.99 0.68 -10.48
C LEU A 62 12.17 -0.13 -11.03
N ALA A 63 12.34 -1.36 -10.56
CA ALA A 63 13.36 -2.29 -11.03
C ALA A 63 12.97 -2.89 -12.39
N THR A 64 11.67 -3.17 -12.61
CA THR A 64 11.13 -3.69 -13.88
C THR A 64 10.81 -2.61 -14.92
N ASN A 65 10.97 -1.32 -14.56
CA ASN A 65 10.62 -0.16 -15.39
C ASN A 65 9.11 0.00 -15.69
N ASP A 66 8.25 -0.64 -14.91
CA ASP A 66 6.78 -0.55 -15.02
C ASP A 66 6.18 0.59 -14.19
N PHE A 67 6.95 1.18 -13.27
CA PHE A 67 6.50 2.18 -12.31
C PHE A 67 5.67 3.33 -12.92
N HIS A 68 6.16 3.96 -13.98
CA HIS A 68 5.48 5.11 -14.59
C HIS A 68 4.16 4.71 -15.25
N LYS A 69 4.13 3.54 -15.91
CA LYS A 69 2.91 3.00 -16.52
C LYS A 69 1.89 2.67 -15.43
N PHE A 70 2.32 1.95 -14.39
CA PHE A 70 1.48 1.59 -13.26
C PHE A 70 0.87 2.82 -12.58
N MET A 71 1.68 3.84 -12.26
CA MET A 71 1.15 5.07 -11.68
C MET A 71 0.08 5.74 -12.56
N LYS A 72 0.32 5.80 -13.87
CA LYS A 72 -0.64 6.39 -14.82
C LYS A 72 -1.95 5.61 -14.83
N ASP A 73 -1.87 4.28 -14.86
CA ASP A 73 -3.04 3.40 -14.88
C ASP A 73 -3.86 3.52 -13.58
N GLN A 74 -3.20 3.75 -12.44
CA GLN A 74 -3.86 4.00 -11.16
C GLN A 74 -4.30 5.46 -10.94
N GLY A 75 -3.97 6.37 -11.87
CA GLY A 75 -4.21 7.80 -11.73
C GLY A 75 -3.43 8.46 -10.58
N TRP A 76 -2.31 7.87 -10.17
CA TRP A 76 -1.43 8.40 -9.12
C TRP A 76 -0.40 9.37 -9.71
N LYS A 77 0.06 10.31 -8.89
CA LYS A 77 1.03 11.34 -9.32
C LYS A 77 2.25 11.34 -8.43
N LEU A 78 3.42 11.45 -9.06
CA LEU A 78 4.68 11.65 -8.34
C LEU A 78 4.76 13.11 -7.91
N ILE A 79 5.00 13.36 -6.64
CA ILE A 79 5.25 14.71 -6.12
C ILE A 79 6.77 14.92 -6.17
N GLY A 80 7.24 15.59 -7.22
CA GLY A 80 8.66 15.84 -7.48
C GLY A 80 9.27 14.83 -8.45
N SER A 81 10.57 14.58 -8.31
CA SER A 81 11.34 13.67 -9.18
C SER A 81 11.88 12.48 -8.40
N LEU A 82 12.04 11.35 -9.07
CA LEU A 82 12.75 10.20 -8.50
C LEU A 82 14.23 10.56 -8.26
N PRO A 83 14.83 10.09 -7.14
CA PRO A 83 16.25 10.28 -6.89
C PRO A 83 17.07 9.50 -7.94
N ARG A 84 18.28 10.01 -8.24
CA ARG A 84 19.22 9.32 -9.15
C ARG A 84 19.70 7.98 -8.57
N GLN A 85 19.91 7.92 -7.26
CA GLN A 85 20.26 6.69 -6.54
C GLN A 85 19.00 6.06 -5.99
N LYS A 86 18.72 4.82 -6.41
CA LYS A 86 17.49 4.09 -6.05
C LYS A 86 17.70 3.21 -4.82
N GLU A 87 18.94 2.91 -4.46
CA GLU A 87 19.27 1.95 -3.39
C GLU A 87 18.79 2.36 -1.99
N ASN A 88 18.70 3.68 -1.72
CA ASN A 88 18.33 4.22 -0.40
C ASN A 88 17.10 5.13 -0.47
N MET A 89 16.10 4.74 -1.26
CA MET A 89 14.82 5.46 -1.31
C MET A 89 13.72 4.73 -0.53
N ARG A 90 12.76 5.51 -0.04
CA ARG A 90 11.50 5.00 0.52
C ARG A 90 10.33 5.71 -0.14
N PHE A 91 9.26 4.98 -0.37
CA PHE A 91 8.03 5.55 -0.87
C PHE A 91 7.13 6.02 0.27
N ASP A 92 6.65 7.25 0.13
CA ASP A 92 5.60 7.82 0.95
C ASP A 92 4.33 7.88 0.09
N LEU A 93 3.50 6.85 0.25
CA LEU A 93 2.23 6.69 -0.44
C LEU A 93 1.12 6.56 0.61
N PRO A 94 0.29 7.60 0.79
CA PRO A 94 -0.83 7.54 1.72
C PRO A 94 -1.82 6.43 1.36
N PHE A 95 -2.21 5.66 2.36
CA PHE A 95 -3.24 4.63 2.24
C PHE A 95 -4.31 4.79 3.32
N TYR A 96 -5.51 4.31 2.99
CA TYR A 96 -6.70 4.49 3.82
C TYR A 96 -7.36 3.13 4.02
N PRO A 97 -7.39 2.61 5.26
CA PRO A 97 -8.22 1.46 5.55
C PRO A 97 -9.70 1.85 5.49
N VAL A 98 -10.48 1.02 4.82
CA VAL A 98 -11.93 1.11 4.73
C VAL A 98 -12.46 -0.18 5.33
N ALA A 99 -13.21 -0.09 6.43
CA ALA A 99 -13.87 -1.27 6.97
C ALA A 99 -14.83 -1.83 5.92
N LEU A 100 -14.73 -3.13 5.64
CA LEU A 100 -15.80 -3.87 4.99
C LEU A 100 -16.93 -3.91 6.00
N ASN A 101 -17.78 -2.88 5.96
CA ASN A 101 -19.11 -2.98 6.51
C ASN A 101 -19.78 -4.07 5.69
N GLY A 102 -19.87 -5.28 6.26
CA GLY A 102 -20.69 -6.32 5.66
C GLY A 102 -22.09 -5.75 5.39
N PRO A 103 -22.84 -6.27 4.41
CA PRO A 103 -24.25 -5.97 4.35
C PRO A 103 -24.83 -6.24 5.74
N GLN A 104 -25.39 -5.19 6.35
CA GLN A 104 -26.28 -5.37 7.48
C GLN A 104 -27.34 -6.36 6.99
N ARG A 105 -27.33 -7.57 7.57
CA ARG A 105 -28.25 -8.66 7.22
C ARG A 105 -29.66 -8.12 7.04
N SER A 106 -30.23 -8.32 5.86
CA SER A 106 -31.64 -8.67 5.73
C SER A 106 -31.70 -10.08 5.12
N LEU A 107 -31.37 -11.08 5.95
CA LEU A 107 -32.07 -12.36 5.85
C LEU A 107 -33.46 -12.10 6.45
N SER A 108 -34.31 -11.44 5.69
CA SER A 108 -35.74 -11.43 5.92
C SER A 108 -36.28 -12.78 5.45
N GLN A 109 -36.62 -13.60 6.45
CA GLN A 109 -37.57 -14.72 6.49
C GLN A 109 -37.64 -15.69 5.32
#